data_AF-R7AXJ5-F1
#
_entry.id   AF-R7AXJ5-F1
#
_cell.length_a   1.000
_cell.length_b   1.000
_cell.length_c   1.000
_cell.angle_alpha   90.00
_cell.angle_beta   90.00
_cell.angle_gamma   90.00
#
_symmetry.space_group_name_H-M   'P 1'
#
loop_
_entity.id
_entity.type
_entity.pdbx_description
1 polymer ?
#
loop_
_entity_poly.entity_id
_entity_poly.type
_entity_poly.pdbx_seq_one_letter_code
_entity_poly.pdbx_strand_id
1 'polypeptide(L)'
;MKGILPASCRLLGYVLLLLAVFVPLLMYMFGQVNDGNLLYVKLGMKMVIWISLFMIFLARMKEEDEEAFSIRRKALVISLYLWGIYYVVMLVKSAYDGNLQEADNSVGIVYMVINVFCKEFLMQKARIEKNFRQNK
;
A
#
# COMPACT_ATOMS: atom_id res chain seq x y z
N MET A 1 -16.63 -16.55 1.54
CA MET A 1 -15.72 -16.11 2.64
C MET A 1 -15.86 -14.60 2.85
N LYS A 2 -16.27 -14.14 4.05
CA LYS A 2 -16.39 -12.70 4.35
C LYS A 2 -14.98 -12.08 4.43
N GLY A 3 -14.68 -11.14 3.53
CA GLY A 3 -13.35 -10.55 3.37
C GLY A 3 -12.86 -9.76 4.59
N ILE A 4 -11.53 -9.72 4.72
CA ILE A 4 -10.77 -9.38 5.93
C ILE A 4 -10.89 -7.90 6.35
N LEU A 5 -11.19 -6.95 5.46
CA LEU A 5 -11.39 -5.53 5.79
C LEU A 5 -12.54 -4.89 4.97
N PRO A 6 -13.35 -3.98 5.54
CA PRO A 6 -14.48 -3.33 4.85
C PRO A 6 -14.02 -2.42 3.71
N ALA A 7 -14.91 -2.16 2.74
CA ALA A 7 -14.63 -1.28 1.58
C ALA A 7 -14.20 0.14 1.99
N SER A 8 -14.65 0.61 3.15
CA SER A 8 -14.25 1.89 3.76
C SER A 8 -12.73 2.01 3.98
N CYS A 9 -12.04 0.87 4.17
CA CYS A 9 -10.58 0.84 4.37
C CYS A 9 -9.82 1.29 3.11
N ARG A 10 -10.41 1.10 1.91
CA ARG A 10 -9.83 1.62 0.67
C ARG A 10 -9.90 3.14 0.62
N LEU A 11 -11.04 3.73 0.97
CA LEU A 11 -11.22 5.18 1.00
C LEU A 11 -10.23 5.81 1.98
N LEU A 12 -10.12 5.23 3.19
CA LEU A 12 -9.17 5.67 4.20
C LEU A 12 -7.72 5.60 3.71
N GLY A 13 -7.33 4.52 3.02
CA GLY A 13 -5.98 4.40 2.46
C GLY A 13 -5.67 5.46 1.40
N TYR A 14 -6.63 5.85 0.55
CA TYR A 14 -6.43 6.95 -0.40
C TYR A 14 -6.32 8.31 0.29
N VAL A 15 -7.14 8.56 1.31
CA VAL A 15 -7.07 9.80 2.10
C VAL A 15 -5.71 9.89 2.81
N LEU A 16 -5.23 8.80 3.41
CA LEU A 16 -3.93 8.75 4.06
C LEU A 16 -2.77 8.94 3.08
N LEU A 17 -2.84 8.36 1.88
CA LEU A 17 -1.84 8.59 0.82
C LEU A 17 -1.78 10.06 0.41
N LEU A 18 -2.94 10.67 0.21
CA LEU A 18 -3.04 12.08 -0.14
C LEU A 18 -2.44 12.96 0.97
N LEU A 19 -2.82 12.69 2.22
CA LEU A 19 -2.26 13.37 3.38
C LEU A 19 -0.73 13.15 3.52
N ALA A 20 -0.24 11.96 3.20
CA ALA A 20 1.19 11.64 3.24
C ALA A 20 2.02 12.45 2.23
N VAL A 21 1.43 12.94 1.15
CA VAL A 21 2.10 13.85 0.22
C VAL A 21 2.20 15.26 0.82
N PHE A 22 1.18 15.71 1.55
CA PHE A 22 1.13 17.06 2.12
C PHE A 22 1.90 17.22 3.45
N VAL A 23 1.96 16.18 4.28
CA VAL A 23 2.62 16.25 5.61
C VAL A 23 4.10 16.64 5.54
N PRO A 24 4.96 16.07 4.68
CA PRO A 24 6.36 16.45 4.58
C PRO A 24 6.55 17.91 4.17
N LEU A 25 5.71 18.40 3.25
CA LEU A 25 5.68 19.79 2.82
C LEU A 25 5.38 20.73 3.99
N LEU A 26 4.37 20.41 4.79
CA LEU A 26 4.00 21.18 5.97
C LEU A 26 5.10 21.14 7.05
N MET A 27 5.67 19.97 7.32
CA MET A 27 6.76 19.82 8.30
C MET A 27 7.99 20.65 7.89
N TYR A 28 8.30 20.71 6.59
CA TYR A 28 9.36 21.55 6.06
C TYR A 28 9.05 23.04 6.23
N MET A 29 7.83 23.47 5.89
CA MET A 29 7.41 24.88 6.03
C MET A 29 7.38 25.36 7.49
N PHE A 30 7.04 24.50 8.45
CA PHE A 30 7.05 24.83 9.88
C PHE A 30 8.42 24.71 10.55
N GLY A 31 9.49 24.41 9.78
CA GLY A 31 10.84 24.26 10.34
C GLY A 31 10.99 23.10 11.33
N GLN A 32 10.12 22.09 11.25
CA GLN A 32 10.13 20.91 12.15
C GLN A 32 11.09 19.80 11.66
N VAL A 33 11.78 20.03 10.54
CA VAL A 33 12.75 19.10 9.94
C VAL A 33 14.16 19.62 10.18
N ASN A 34 14.92 18.90 11.01
CA ASN A 34 16.33 19.15 11.30
C ASN A 34 17.16 17.92 10.88
N ASP A 35 18.46 18.09 10.66
CA ASP A 35 19.35 16.99 10.24
C ASP A 35 19.31 15.79 11.20
N GLY A 36 19.16 16.03 12.52
CA GLY A 36 19.02 14.98 13.52
C GLY A 36 17.66 14.24 13.52
N ASN A 37 16.60 14.86 12.98
CA ASN A 37 15.26 14.26 12.90
C ASN A 37 14.93 13.73 11.50
N LEU A 38 15.75 14.06 10.49
CA LEU A 38 15.50 13.75 9.09
C LEU A 38 15.31 12.25 8.83
N LEU A 39 16.09 11.41 9.50
CA LEU A 39 15.99 9.95 9.41
C LEU A 39 14.64 9.46 9.93
N TYR A 40 14.19 9.95 11.09
CA TYR A 40 12.90 9.57 11.69
C TYR A 40 11.71 10.10 10.89
N VAL A 41 11.80 11.31 10.35
CA VAL A 41 10.77 11.87 9.46
C VAL A 41 10.66 11.03 8.20
N LYS A 42 11.77 10.68 7.55
CA LYS A 42 11.77 9.81 6.35
C LYS A 42 11.18 8.42 6.65
N LEU A 43 11.62 7.77 7.73
CA LEU A 43 11.10 6.45 8.12
C LEU A 43 9.61 6.51 8.46
N GLY A 44 9.18 7.54 9.22
CA GLY A 44 7.79 7.75 9.57
C GLY A 44 6.90 7.93 8.34
N MET A 45 7.33 8.76 7.39
CA MET A 45 6.59 8.96 6.13
C MET A 45 6.52 7.68 5.30
N LYS A 46 7.60 6.91 5.21
CA LYS A 46 7.61 5.61 4.52
C LYS A 46 6.65 4.62 5.15
N MET A 47 6.60 4.56 6.48
CA MET A 47 5.66 3.73 7.23
C MET A 47 4.20 4.13 6.94
N VAL A 48 3.89 5.43 6.94
CA VAL A 48 2.53 5.92 6.64
C VAL A 48 2.12 5.56 5.21
N ILE A 49 2.98 5.78 4.22
CA ILE A 49 2.73 5.43 2.81
C ILE A 49 2.51 3.92 2.67
N TRP A 50 3.35 3.12 3.33
CA TRP A 50 3.25 1.66 3.29
C TRP A 50 1.94 1.15 3.90
N ILE A 51 1.55 1.64 5.08
CA ILE A 51 0.27 1.30 5.72
C ILE A 51 -0.91 1.67 4.82
N SER A 52 -0.86 2.84 4.19
CA SER A 52 -1.90 3.34 3.29
C SER A 52 -2.09 2.42 2.07
N LEU A 53 -0.97 2.02 1.43
CA LEU A 53 -0.97 1.08 0.31
C LEU A 53 -1.47 -0.31 0.74
N PHE A 54 -1.07 -0.76 1.93
CA PHE A 54 -1.50 -2.04 2.49
C PHE A 54 -3.02 -2.07 2.75
N MET A 55 -3.59 -0.97 3.26
CA MET A 55 -5.04 -0.81 3.46
C MET A 55 -5.82 -0.86 2.13
N ILE A 56 -5.35 -0.17 1.08
CA ILE A 56 -5.96 -0.20 -0.26
C ILE A 56 -5.93 -1.62 -0.84
N PHE A 57 -4.80 -2.31 -0.66
CA PHE A 57 -4.62 -3.64 -1.18
C PHE A 57 -5.47 -4.68 -0.44
N LEU A 58 -5.61 -4.60 0.89
CA LEU A 58 -6.40 -5.57 1.66
C LEU A 58 -7.91 -5.32 1.64
N ALA A 59 -8.37 -4.12 1.31
CA ALA A 59 -9.79 -3.78 1.28
C ALA A 59 -10.60 -4.74 0.38
N ARG A 60 -11.75 -5.18 0.92
CA ARG A 60 -12.67 -6.13 0.27
C ARG A 60 -13.41 -5.49 -0.91
N MET A 61 -13.53 -6.25 -1.99
CA MET A 61 -14.32 -5.91 -3.18
C MET A 61 -15.73 -6.49 -3.08
N LYS A 62 -16.73 -5.69 -3.48
CA LYS A 62 -18.16 -5.99 -3.32
C LYS A 62 -18.78 -6.69 -4.55
N GLU A 63 -18.08 -6.74 -5.67
CA GLU A 63 -18.59 -7.27 -6.94
C GLU A 63 -17.49 -8.07 -7.66
N GLU A 64 -17.45 -9.40 -7.50
CA GLU A 64 -16.64 -10.27 -8.36
C GLU A 64 -17.03 -11.75 -8.19
N ASP A 65 -16.89 -12.52 -9.27
CA ASP A 65 -17.23 -13.95 -9.36
C ASP A 65 -16.33 -14.78 -8.42
N GLU A 66 -16.95 -15.58 -7.54
CA GLU A 66 -16.30 -16.06 -6.30
C GLU A 66 -15.17 -17.08 -6.55
N GLU A 67 -15.21 -17.85 -7.64
CA GLU A 67 -14.39 -19.06 -7.75
C GLU A 67 -13.00 -18.82 -8.34
N ALA A 68 -12.89 -18.17 -9.51
CA ALA A 68 -11.61 -17.93 -10.18
C ALA A 68 -10.73 -16.85 -9.51
N PHE A 69 -11.37 -15.87 -8.85
CA PHE A 69 -10.66 -14.79 -8.15
C PHE A 69 -10.15 -15.23 -6.77
N SER A 70 -10.85 -16.16 -6.10
CA SER A 70 -10.45 -16.61 -4.76
C SER A 70 -9.07 -17.27 -4.73
N ILE A 71 -8.71 -18.03 -5.78
CA ILE A 71 -7.42 -18.71 -5.89
C ILE A 71 -6.28 -17.71 -6.07
N ARG A 72 -6.45 -16.72 -6.98
CA ARG A 72 -5.48 -15.64 -7.20
C ARG A 72 -5.35 -14.72 -5.99
N ARG A 73 -6.46 -14.43 -5.31
CA ARG A 73 -6.49 -13.60 -4.09
C ARG A 73 -5.75 -14.27 -2.93
N LYS A 74 -5.92 -15.58 -2.74
CA LYS A 74 -5.20 -16.32 -1.68
C LYS A 74 -3.68 -16.28 -1.93
N ALA A 75 -3.23 -16.51 -3.16
CA ALA A 75 -1.82 -16.44 -3.52
C ALA A 75 -1.24 -15.02 -3.32
N LEU A 76 -1.98 -13.98 -3.75
CA LEU A 76 -1.58 -12.59 -3.55
C LEU A 76 -1.53 -12.18 -2.08
N VAL A 77 -2.43 -12.66 -1.22
CA VAL A 77 -2.40 -12.32 0.21
C VAL A 77 -1.18 -12.92 0.89
N ILE A 78 -0.82 -14.17 0.56
CA ILE A 78 0.35 -14.84 1.14
C ILE A 78 1.64 -14.14 0.71
N SER A 79 1.79 -13.82 -0.58
CA SER A 79 2.98 -13.11 -1.08
C SER A 79 3.11 -11.73 -0.43
N LEU A 80 2.00 -11.00 -0.30
CA LEU A 80 1.95 -9.68 0.32
C LEU A 80 2.29 -9.73 1.82
N TYR A 81 1.84 -10.77 2.52
CA TYR A 81 2.10 -10.95 3.94
C TYR A 81 3.59 -11.21 4.20
N LEU A 82 4.19 -12.13 3.44
CA LEU A 82 5.62 -12.45 3.53
C LEU A 82 6.48 -11.22 3.21
N TRP A 83 6.08 -10.50 2.15
CA TRP A 83 6.76 -9.31 1.70
C TRP A 83 6.59 -8.12 2.69
N GLY A 84 5.42 -8.01 3.32
CA GLY A 84 5.16 -7.01 4.35
C GLY A 84 5.98 -7.21 5.62
N ILE A 85 6.13 -8.46 6.07
CA ILE A 85 7.02 -8.80 7.19
C ILE A 85 8.47 -8.42 6.85
N TYR A 86 8.93 -8.77 5.66
CA TYR A 86 10.28 -8.41 5.20
C TYR A 86 10.51 -6.89 5.23
N TYR A 87 9.55 -6.10 4.75
CA TYR A 87 9.66 -4.64 4.73
C TYR A 87 9.72 -4.03 6.14
N VAL A 88 8.90 -4.53 7.08
CA VAL A 88 8.93 -4.07 8.48
C VAL A 88 10.28 -4.42 9.14
N VAL A 89 10.79 -5.64 8.94
CA VAL A 89 12.09 -6.05 9.49
C VAL A 89 13.23 -5.20 8.94
N MET A 90 13.24 -4.91 7.63
CA MET A 90 14.23 -4.03 7.02
C MET A 90 14.18 -2.62 7.62
N LEU A 91 12.99 -2.03 7.79
CA LEU A 91 12.87 -0.69 8.37
C LEU A 91 13.31 -0.63 9.84
N VAL A 92 13.00 -1.65 10.64
CA VAL A 92 13.48 -1.75 12.03
C VAL A 92 14.99 -1.86 12.08
N LYS A 93 15.59 -2.66 11.18
CA LYS A 93 17.04 -2.80 11.08
C LYS A 93 17.70 -1.49 10.69
N SER A 94 17.19 -0.79 9.67
CA SER A 94 17.71 0.52 9.26
C SER A 94 17.58 1.58 10.35
N ALA A 95 16.54 1.51 11.19
CA ALA A 95 16.40 2.38 12.35
C ALA A 95 17.45 2.08 13.45
N TYR A 96 17.79 0.81 13.67
CA TYR A 96 18.80 0.39 14.65
C TYR A 96 20.23 0.73 14.19
N ASP A 97 20.54 0.49 12.91
CA ASP A 97 21.87 0.72 12.35
C ASP A 97 22.14 2.22 12.05
N GLY A 98 21.12 3.09 12.15
CA GLY A 98 21.23 4.51 11.85
C GLY A 98 21.62 4.81 10.39
N ASN A 99 21.50 3.83 9.50
CA ASN A 99 21.98 3.90 8.13
C ASN A 99 20.94 4.57 7.22
N LEU A 100 21.22 5.82 6.85
CA LEU A 100 20.35 6.63 5.98
C LEU A 100 20.18 6.01 4.58
N GLN A 101 21.17 5.25 4.09
CA GLN A 101 21.19 4.72 2.73
C GLN A 101 20.27 3.50 2.58
N GLU A 102 20.28 2.60 3.56
CA GLU A 102 19.29 1.49 3.61
C GLU A 102 17.89 2.02 3.87
N ALA A 103 17.77 3.03 4.74
CA ALA A 103 16.50 3.70 5.01
C ALA A 103 15.94 4.42 3.76
N ASP A 104 16.76 4.88 2.81
CA ASP A 104 16.32 5.51 1.56
C ASP A 104 15.87 4.51 0.49
N ASN A 105 16.16 3.20 0.64
CA ASN A 105 15.68 2.20 -0.29
C ASN A 105 14.14 2.15 -0.33
N SER A 106 13.59 2.43 -1.51
CA SER A 106 12.14 2.55 -1.74
C SER A 106 11.61 1.49 -2.71
N VAL A 107 12.47 0.53 -3.12
CA VAL A 107 12.08 -0.65 -3.91
C VAL A 107 10.86 -1.33 -3.29
N GLY A 108 10.83 -1.31 -1.96
CA GLY A 108 9.69 -1.67 -1.15
C GLY A 108 8.36 -1.10 -1.65
N ILE A 109 8.23 0.20 -1.47
CA ILE A 109 7.01 0.96 -1.76
C ILE A 109 6.66 0.85 -3.25
N VAL A 110 7.66 0.87 -4.14
CA VAL A 110 7.48 0.76 -5.60
C VAL A 110 6.82 -0.56 -5.99
N TYR A 111 7.29 -1.69 -5.44
CA TYR A 111 6.67 -2.99 -5.69
C TYR A 111 5.21 -3.02 -5.24
N MET A 112 4.91 -2.43 -4.09
CA MET A 112 3.54 -2.32 -3.59
C MET A 112 2.64 -1.47 -4.46
N VAL A 113 3.13 -0.35 -4.97
CA VAL A 113 2.40 0.50 -5.92
C VAL A 113 2.06 -0.27 -7.20
N ILE A 114 3.01 -1.02 -7.76
CA ILE A 114 2.76 -1.87 -8.94
C ILE A 114 1.69 -2.92 -8.65
N ASN A 115 1.72 -3.58 -7.48
CA ASN A 115 0.71 -4.55 -7.10
C ASN A 115 -0.69 -3.94 -6.96
N VAL A 116 -0.80 -2.73 -6.39
CA VAL A 116 -2.06 -1.97 -6.31
C VAL A 116 -2.56 -1.61 -7.71
N PHE A 117 -1.68 -1.14 -8.61
CA PHE A 117 -2.04 -0.84 -9.99
C PHE A 117 -2.52 -2.07 -10.77
N CYS A 118 -1.78 -3.18 -10.70
CA CYS A 118 -2.17 -4.44 -11.33
C CYS A 118 -3.56 -4.90 -10.83
N LYS A 119 -3.82 -4.78 -9.53
CA LYS A 119 -5.11 -5.11 -8.94
C LYS A 119 -6.23 -4.22 -9.49
N GLU A 120 -6.07 -2.90 -9.48
CA GLU A 120 -7.08 -1.96 -10.01
C GLU A 120 -7.35 -2.18 -11.50
N PHE A 121 -6.31 -2.43 -12.30
CA PHE A 121 -6.46 -2.71 -13.73
C PHE A 121 -7.22 -4.01 -14.01
N LEU A 122 -6.87 -5.09 -13.31
CA LEU A 122 -7.56 -6.38 -13.45
C LEU A 122 -9.05 -6.26 -13.10
N MET A 123 -9.39 -5.46 -12.09
CA MET A 123 -10.77 -5.22 -11.69
C MET A 123 -11.55 -4.41 -12.73
N GLN A 124 -10.94 -3.36 -13.30
CA GLN A 124 -11.57 -2.61 -14.39
C GLN A 124 -11.85 -3.49 -15.60
N LYS A 125 -10.89 -4.36 -15.96
CA LYS A 125 -11.06 -5.35 -17.04
C LYS A 125 -12.23 -6.29 -16.76
N ALA A 126 -12.30 -6.88 -15.56
CA ALA A 126 -13.38 -7.78 -15.19
C ALA A 126 -14.77 -7.12 -15.25
N ARG A 127 -14.88 -5.87 -14.80
CA ARG A 127 -16.13 -5.07 -14.90
C ARG A 127 -16.54 -4.84 -16.35
N ILE A 128 -15.59 -4.48 -17.22
CA ILE A 128 -15.85 -4.26 -18.64
C ILE A 128 -16.31 -5.56 -19.31
N GLU A 129 -15.63 -6.69 -19.07
CA GLU A 129 -16.02 -8.00 -19.63
C GLU A 129 -17.43 -8.41 -19.21
N LYS A 130 -17.83 -8.14 -17.96
CA LYS A 130 -19.20 -8.42 -17.47
C LYS A 130 -20.25 -7.57 -18.19
N ASN A 131 -20.00 -6.28 -18.34
CA ASN A 131 -20.91 -5.37 -19.04
C ASN A 131 -21.07 -5.75 -20.53
N PHE A 132 -19.99 -6.18 -21.18
CA PHE A 132 -20.04 -6.66 -22.57
C PHE A 132 -20.85 -7.96 -22.73
N ARG A 133 -20.80 -8.87 -21.75
CA ARG A 133 -21.62 -10.11 -21.79
C ARG A 133 -23.11 -9.87 -21.52
N GLN A 134 -23.47 -8.79 -20.84
CA GLN A 134 -24.89 -8.44 -20.59
C GLN A 134 -25.55 -7.71 -21.77
N ASN A 135 -24.75 -7.07 -22.63
CA ASN A 135 -25.22 -6.36 -23.83
C ASN A 135 -25.23 -7.23 -25.10
N LYS A 136 -25.11 -8.56 -24.97
CA LYS A 136 -25.11 -9.52 -26.08
C LYS A 136 -26.13 -10.61 -25.82
#